data_AF-A0ABD3S017-F1
#
_entry.id   AF-A0ABD3S017-F1
#
_cell.length_a   1.000
_cell.length_b   1.000
_cell.length_c   1.000
_cell.angle_alpha   90.00
_cell.angle_beta   90.00
_cell.angle_gamma   90.00
#
_symmetry.space_group_name_H-M   'P 1'
#
loop_
_entity.id
_entity.type
_entity.pdbx_description
1 polymer ?
#
loop_
_entity_poly.entity_id
_entity_poly.type
_entity_poly.pdbx_seq_one_letter_code
_entity_poly.pdbx_strand_id
1 'polypeptide(L)'
;MMKTWNEPGSNLAEDYSYDDLYENEKSGANLLGLGGDIWDCQVNHYLGCWWKDLEERGLDQYVKVLGWDEDRWNHDGPVPDTDDVYWDDLTQEQQEAAIQICYFRELWDNVPIPEWPQRE
;
A
#
# COMPACT_ATOMS: atom_id res chain seq x y z
N MET A 1 -20.10 9.49 -12.63
CA MET A 1 -18.90 8.66 -12.46
C MET A 1 -18.44 8.83 -11.03
N MET A 2 -18.24 7.74 -10.32
CA MET A 2 -17.67 7.77 -8.97
C MET A 2 -16.22 8.24 -9.08
N LYS A 3 -15.77 9.13 -8.19
CA LYS A 3 -14.41 9.66 -8.23
C LYS A 3 -13.53 8.74 -7.39
N THR A 4 -12.92 7.74 -8.01
CA THR A 4 -12.07 6.78 -7.29
C THR A 4 -10.66 7.31 -7.05
N TRP A 5 -10.18 8.23 -7.89
CA TRP A 5 -8.80 8.75 -7.81
C TRP A 5 -8.46 9.46 -6.49
N ASN A 6 -9.46 9.95 -5.74
CA ASN A 6 -9.26 10.73 -4.52
C ASN A 6 -9.61 9.95 -3.23
N GLU A 7 -9.93 8.67 -3.36
CA GLU A 7 -10.27 7.75 -2.29
C GLU A 7 -9.30 6.56 -2.42
N PRO A 8 -8.18 6.55 -1.65
CA PRO A 8 -7.21 5.45 -1.69
C PRO A 8 -7.89 4.10 -1.46
N GLY A 9 -7.41 3.07 -2.15
CA GLY A 9 -7.96 1.71 -2.15
C GLY A 9 -9.28 1.54 -2.91
N SER A 10 -9.83 2.60 -3.54
CA SER A 10 -11.15 2.51 -4.21
C SER A 10 -11.08 2.22 -5.71
N ASN A 11 -9.90 2.29 -6.32
CA ASN A 11 -9.69 2.02 -7.73
C ASN A 11 -9.07 0.63 -7.93
N LEU A 12 -9.67 -0.19 -8.79
CA LEU A 12 -9.18 -1.55 -9.09
C LEU A 12 -7.72 -1.59 -9.57
N ALA A 13 -7.22 -0.52 -10.18
CA ALA A 13 -5.82 -0.46 -10.56
C ALA A 13 -4.88 -0.59 -9.35
N GLU A 14 -5.30 -0.09 -8.18
CA GLU A 14 -4.52 -0.08 -6.94
C GLU A 14 -4.38 -1.49 -6.34
N ASP A 15 -5.12 -2.49 -6.82
CA ASP A 15 -4.94 -3.90 -6.43
C ASP A 15 -3.77 -4.59 -7.17
N TYR A 16 -3.22 -3.96 -8.22
CA TYR A 16 -2.20 -4.56 -9.08
C TYR A 16 -0.81 -4.00 -8.78
N SER A 17 0.19 -4.89 -8.78
CA SER A 17 1.59 -4.49 -8.93
C SER A 17 1.77 -3.70 -10.23
N TYR A 18 2.79 -2.86 -10.29
CA TYR A 18 3.07 -2.11 -11.52
C TYR A 18 3.22 -3.03 -12.73
N ASP A 19 3.85 -4.20 -12.54
CA ASP A 19 4.07 -5.17 -13.61
C ASP A 19 2.77 -5.82 -14.11
N ASP A 20 1.75 -5.92 -13.27
CA ASP A 20 0.43 -6.49 -13.59
C ASP A 20 -0.57 -5.47 -14.16
N LEU A 21 -0.25 -4.17 -14.10
CA LEU A 21 -1.07 -3.13 -14.74
C LEU A 21 -1.21 -3.34 -16.25
N TYR A 22 -2.36 -2.93 -16.81
CA TYR A 22 -2.54 -2.86 -18.25
C TYR A 22 -1.63 -1.81 -18.88
N GLU A 23 -1.24 -2.01 -20.14
CA GLU A 23 -0.29 -1.11 -20.83
C GLU A 23 -0.74 0.36 -20.87
N ASN A 24 -2.04 0.62 -20.96
CA ASN A 24 -2.59 1.98 -20.90
C ASN A 24 -2.50 2.59 -19.49
N GLU A 25 -2.62 1.78 -18.44
CA GLU A 25 -2.47 2.21 -17.05
C GLU A 25 -1.00 2.51 -16.75
N LYS A 26 -0.08 1.61 -17.14
CA LYS A 26 1.38 1.88 -17.09
C LYS A 26 1.74 3.17 -17.82
N SER A 27 1.17 3.39 -19.01
CA SER A 27 1.40 4.63 -19.78
C SER A 27 0.92 5.86 -19.01
N GLY A 28 -0.28 5.80 -18.39
CA GLY A 28 -0.82 6.88 -17.57
C GLY A 28 0.01 7.14 -16.30
N ALA A 29 0.36 6.08 -15.59
CA ALA A 29 1.21 6.12 -14.40
C ALA A 29 2.57 6.78 -14.72
N ASN A 30 3.23 6.36 -15.80
CA ASN A 30 4.49 6.97 -16.25
C ASN A 30 4.36 8.45 -16.59
N LEU A 31 3.25 8.87 -17.22
CA LEU A 31 3.00 10.29 -17.51
C LEU A 31 2.86 11.13 -16.24
N LEU A 32 2.42 10.51 -15.14
CA LEU A 32 2.32 11.13 -13.82
C LEU A 32 3.61 10.99 -12.99
N GLY A 33 4.65 10.33 -13.52
CA GLY A 33 5.89 10.05 -12.80
C GLY A 33 5.78 8.88 -11.81
N LEU A 34 4.73 8.09 -11.88
CA LEU A 34 4.50 6.89 -11.08
C LEU A 34 5.10 5.66 -11.78
N GLY A 35 6.43 5.64 -11.91
CA GLY A 35 7.14 4.44 -12.37
C GLY A 35 7.04 3.29 -11.36
N GLY A 36 7.51 2.09 -11.72
CA GLY A 36 7.29 0.85 -10.94
C GLY A 36 7.53 0.96 -9.44
N ASP A 37 8.72 1.40 -9.03
CA ASP A 37 9.04 1.53 -7.60
C ASP A 37 8.14 2.52 -6.86
N ILE A 38 7.71 3.59 -7.54
CA ILE A 38 6.83 4.62 -6.97
C ILE A 38 5.40 4.08 -6.90
N TRP A 39 4.93 3.37 -7.92
CA TRP A 39 3.62 2.74 -7.94
C TRP A 39 3.48 1.71 -6.82
N ASP A 40 4.41 0.75 -6.77
CA ASP A 40 4.34 -0.34 -5.79
C ASP A 40 4.49 0.18 -4.36
N CYS A 41 5.27 1.24 -4.13
CA CYS A 41 5.38 1.79 -2.78
C CYS A 41 4.21 2.72 -2.43
N GLN A 42 3.95 3.74 -3.26
CA GLN A 42 3.11 4.89 -2.89
C GLN A 42 1.63 4.74 -3.28
N VAL A 43 1.31 3.81 -4.19
CA VAL A 43 -0.07 3.63 -4.70
C VAL A 43 -0.72 2.40 -4.09
N ASN A 44 -0.08 1.23 -4.18
CA ASN A 44 -0.66 -0.02 -3.70
C ASN A 44 -0.01 -0.58 -2.42
N HIS A 45 1.05 0.05 -1.89
CA HIS A 45 1.78 -0.42 -0.71
C HIS A 45 2.23 -1.87 -0.77
N TYR A 46 2.63 -2.31 -1.97
CA TYR A 46 3.02 -3.66 -2.34
C TYR A 46 1.89 -4.69 -2.24
N LEU A 47 0.64 -4.31 -1.95
CA LEU A 47 -0.49 -5.24 -1.81
C LEU A 47 -0.75 -6.05 -3.08
N GLY A 48 -0.38 -5.52 -4.25
CA GLY A 48 -0.45 -6.24 -5.53
C GLY A 48 0.73 -7.20 -5.78
N CYS A 49 1.71 -7.29 -4.87
CA CYS A 49 2.87 -8.17 -4.97
C CYS A 49 2.68 -9.44 -4.13
N TRP A 50 3.32 -10.54 -4.53
CA TRP A 50 3.33 -11.78 -3.74
C TRP A 50 4.28 -11.67 -2.55
N TRP A 51 4.12 -12.53 -1.53
CA TRP A 51 5.06 -12.54 -0.41
C TRP A 51 6.54 -12.66 -0.84
N LYS A 52 6.80 -13.52 -1.83
CA LYS A 52 8.14 -13.72 -2.38
C LYS A 52 8.74 -12.43 -2.96
N ASP A 53 7.92 -11.56 -3.54
CA ASP A 53 8.35 -10.25 -4.05
C ASP A 53 8.83 -9.34 -2.92
N LEU A 54 8.19 -9.43 -1.74
CA LEU A 54 8.63 -8.70 -0.55
C LEU A 54 9.96 -9.23 -0.03
N GLU A 55 10.15 -10.55 0.00
CA GLU A 55 11.42 -11.17 0.43
C GLU A 55 12.58 -10.78 -0.50
N GLU A 56 12.35 -10.81 -1.82
CA GLU A 56 13.36 -10.40 -2.81
C GLU A 56 13.75 -8.92 -2.67
N ARG A 57 12.82 -8.07 -2.22
CA ARG A 57 13.02 -6.64 -1.94
C ARG A 57 13.48 -6.36 -0.49
N GLY A 58 13.50 -7.37 0.38
CA GLY A 58 13.82 -7.23 1.81
C GLY A 58 12.79 -6.43 2.61
N LEU A 59 11.53 -6.41 2.16
CA LEU A 59 10.40 -5.71 2.79
C LEU A 59 9.59 -6.61 3.72
N ASP A 60 9.74 -7.93 3.60
CA ASP A 60 9.05 -8.94 4.39
C ASP A 60 9.23 -8.71 5.91
N GLN A 61 10.41 -8.24 6.33
CA GLN A 61 10.69 -7.92 7.73
C GLN A 61 9.77 -6.83 8.30
N TYR A 62 9.30 -5.88 7.49
CA TYR A 62 8.46 -4.77 7.95
C TYR A 62 6.99 -5.19 8.02
N VAL A 63 6.49 -5.91 7.02
CA VAL A 63 5.12 -6.44 7.05
C VAL A 63 4.94 -7.49 8.17
N LYS A 64 6.00 -8.22 8.54
CA LYS A 64 6.01 -9.10 9.73
C LYS A 64 5.78 -8.35 11.04
N VAL A 65 6.33 -7.16 11.20
CA VAL A 65 6.08 -6.30 12.38
C VAL A 65 4.60 -5.89 12.46
N LEU A 66 3.98 -5.70 11.30
CA LEU A 66 2.54 -5.45 11.17
C LEU A 66 1.70 -6.72 11.34
N GLY A 67 2.30 -7.89 11.62
CA GLY A 67 1.57 -9.13 11.88
C GLY A 67 1.20 -9.94 10.63
N TRP A 68 1.72 -9.56 9.46
CA TRP A 68 1.59 -10.36 8.25
C TRP A 68 2.60 -11.52 8.24
N ASP A 69 2.18 -12.62 7.64
CA ASP A 69 3.01 -13.75 7.24
C ASP A 69 2.65 -14.10 5.78
N GLU A 70 3.35 -15.07 5.19
CA GLU A 70 3.14 -15.48 3.79
C GLU A 70 1.69 -15.89 3.51
N ASP A 71 1.09 -16.68 4.40
CA ASP A 71 -0.28 -17.17 4.23
C ASP A 71 -1.27 -16.00 4.25
N ARG A 72 -1.15 -15.09 5.22
CA ARG A 72 -2.04 -13.92 5.32
C ARG A 72 -1.89 -12.98 4.12
N TRP A 73 -0.65 -12.70 3.73
CA TRP A 73 -0.34 -11.75 2.66
C TRP A 73 -0.87 -12.24 1.31
N ASN A 74 -0.69 -13.53 1.00
CA ASN A 74 -1.19 -14.14 -0.24
C ASN A 74 -2.70 -14.48 -0.18
N HIS A 75 -3.44 -13.94 0.79
CA HIS A 75 -4.88 -14.14 0.99
C HIS A 75 -5.31 -15.59 1.31
N ASP A 76 -4.39 -16.43 1.79
CA ASP A 76 -4.67 -17.80 2.27
C ASP A 76 -4.98 -17.83 3.78
N GLY A 77 -4.70 -16.75 4.51
CA GLY A 77 -4.93 -16.58 5.95
C GLY A 77 -5.84 -15.40 6.31
N PRO A 78 -6.20 -15.25 7.61
CA PRO A 78 -6.94 -14.09 8.09
C PRO A 78 -6.07 -12.83 8.06
N VAL A 79 -6.66 -11.66 7.78
CA VAL A 79 -5.97 -10.37 7.93
C VAL A 79 -5.49 -10.19 9.38
N PRO A 80 -4.34 -9.55 9.61
CA PRO A 80 -3.85 -9.28 10.95
C PRO A 80 -4.69 -8.22 11.67
N ASP A 81 -4.68 -8.25 13.01
CA ASP A 81 -5.43 -7.29 13.84
C ASP A 81 -5.04 -5.82 13.57
N THR A 82 -3.83 -5.59 13.06
CA THR A 82 -3.35 -4.25 12.69
C THR A 82 -4.13 -3.64 11.53
N ASP A 83 -4.72 -4.45 10.65
CA ASP A 83 -5.52 -4.00 9.51
C ASP A 83 -6.82 -3.28 9.96
N ASP A 84 -7.29 -3.56 11.18
CA ASP A 84 -8.53 -3.04 11.77
C ASP A 84 -8.31 -1.92 12.81
N VAL A 85 -7.10 -1.38 12.95
CA VAL A 85 -6.81 -0.29 13.91
C VAL A 85 -6.31 0.99 13.24
N TYR A 86 -6.60 2.12 13.85
CA TYR A 86 -6.12 3.42 13.38
C TYR A 86 -4.62 3.58 13.60
N TRP A 87 -3.99 4.47 12.83
CA TRP A 87 -2.57 4.79 12.92
C TRP A 87 -2.12 5.10 14.35
N ASP A 88 -2.92 5.88 15.09
CA ASP A 88 -2.61 6.29 16.47
C ASP A 88 -2.68 5.13 17.49
N ASP A 89 -3.31 4.01 17.12
CA ASP A 89 -3.40 2.80 17.93
C ASP A 89 -2.29 1.78 17.62
N LEU A 90 -1.52 2.00 16.55
CA LEU A 90 -0.31 1.24 16.27
C LEU A 90 0.78 1.54 17.30
N THR A 91 1.59 0.52 17.62
CA THR A 91 2.83 0.75 18.37
C THR A 91 3.82 1.57 17.53
N GLN A 92 4.78 2.22 18.19
CA GLN A 92 5.83 2.97 17.48
C GLN A 92 6.59 2.09 16.46
N GLU A 93 6.89 0.84 16.82
CA GLU A 93 7.58 -0.10 15.93
C GLU A 93 6.73 -0.43 14.69
N GLN A 94 5.41 -0.57 14.86
CA GLN A 94 4.47 -0.79 13.75
C GLN A 94 4.35 0.44 12.85
N GLN A 95 4.27 1.65 13.40
CA GLN A 95 4.29 2.87 12.60
C GLN A 95 5.58 3.00 11.80
N GLU A 96 6.73 2.73 12.44
CA GLU A 96 8.03 2.75 11.77
C GLU A 96 8.11 1.72 10.63
N ALA A 97 7.57 0.52 10.83
CA ALA A 97 7.48 -0.51 9.80
C ALA A 97 6.53 -0.13 8.65
N ALA A 98 5.36 0.43 8.96
CA ALA A 98 4.40 0.93 7.97
C ALA A 98 5.02 2.01 7.08
N ILE A 99 5.84 2.91 7.65
CA ILE A 99 6.59 3.93 6.90
C ILE A 99 7.56 3.29 5.89
N GLN A 100 8.17 2.15 6.21
CA GLN A 100 9.10 1.46 5.29
C GLN A 100 8.41 0.88 4.05
N ILE A 101 7.09 0.64 4.13
CA ILE A 101 6.24 0.24 3.01
C ILE A 101 5.34 1.40 2.53
N CYS A 102 5.81 2.63 2.73
CA CYS A 102 5.22 3.86 2.21
C CYS A 102 3.83 4.25 2.75
N TYR A 103 3.38 3.64 3.85
CA TYR A 103 2.23 4.18 4.57
C TYR A 103 2.60 5.44 5.36
N PHE A 104 1.61 6.29 5.50
CA PHE A 104 1.56 7.37 6.49
C PHE A 104 0.14 7.44 7.03
N ARG A 105 -0.04 8.16 8.14
CA ARG A 105 -1.30 8.26 8.88
C ARG A 105 -2.55 8.36 8.00
N GLU A 106 -2.64 9.40 7.17
CA GLU A 106 -3.88 9.63 6.40
C GLU A 106 -4.16 8.50 5.40
N LEU A 107 -3.13 7.84 4.88
CA LEU A 107 -3.26 6.74 3.94
C LEU A 107 -3.65 5.44 4.65
N TRP A 108 -3.02 5.16 5.80
CA TRP A 108 -3.39 4.03 6.68
C TRP A 108 -4.84 4.12 7.16
N ASP A 109 -5.25 5.31 7.60
CA ASP A 109 -6.59 5.58 8.10
C ASP A 109 -7.64 5.72 6.98
N ASN A 110 -7.28 5.44 5.71
CA ASN A 110 -8.14 5.57 4.53
C ASN A 110 -8.81 6.95 4.40
N VAL A 111 -8.10 8.02 4.80
CA VAL A 111 -8.59 9.39 4.67
C VAL A 111 -8.58 9.79 3.19
N PRO A 112 -9.67 10.35 2.65
CA PRO A 112 -9.69 10.85 1.28
C PRO A 112 -8.63 11.93 1.03
N ILE A 113 -7.98 11.89 -0.14
CA ILE A 113 -6.90 12.83 -0.53
C ILE A 113 -7.26 14.32 -0.29
N PRO A 114 -8.49 14.81 -0.57
CA PRO A 114 -8.84 16.21 -0.36
C PRO A 114 -8.82 16.65 1.11
N GLU A 115 -8.83 15.70 2.05
CA GLU A 115 -8.81 15.94 3.50
C GLU A 115 -7.39 15.83 4.09
N TRP A 116 -6.40 15.45 3.29
CA TRP A 116 -5.02 15.36 3.74
C TRP A 116 -4.49 16.75 4.13
N PRO A 117 -3.70 16.85 5.20
CA PRO A 117 -3.08 18.10 5.58
C PRO A 117 -2.14 18.56 4.46
N GLN A 118 -2.11 19.87 4.20
CA GLN A 118 -1.11 20.45 3.30
C GLN A 118 0.26 20.21 3.89
N ARG A 119 1.08 19.39 3.22
CA ARG A 119 2.48 19.17 3.58
C ARG A 119 3.30 20.24 2.88
N GLU A 120 4.05 21.02 3.66
CA GLU A 120 4.94 22.09 3.20
C GLU A 120 6.18 21.54 2.47
#